data_AF-A0A6G3RFZ2-F1
#
_entry.id   AF-A0A6G3RFZ2-F1
#
_cell.length_a   1.000
_cell.length_b   1.000
_cell.length_c   1.000
_cell.angle_alpha   90.00
_cell.angle_beta   90.00
_cell.angle_gamma   90.00
#
_symmetry.space_group_name_H-M   'P 1'
#
loop_
_entity.id
_entity.type
_entity.pdbx_description
1 polymer ?
#
loop_
_entity_poly.entity_id
_entity_poly.type
_entity_poly.pdbx_seq_one_letter_code
_entity_poly.pdbx_strand_id
1 'polypeptide(L)'
;MPRHPRKPRRLIADGRAYLWTLRHSHSGAGSGRTCRETLTLYPQPAGSGGPLRIVFTEGPDRYVPGGAPLGSGDVGYIRGASLNLHEPGPVRALLDAASACGWQPEGRRAVEVDGWSLLETAATARAEANGPAGPEE
;
A
#
# COMPACT_ATOMS: atom_id res chain seq x y z
N MET A 1 -23.91 2.25 0.64
CA MET A 1 -23.53 0.92 1.15
C MET A 1 -22.40 1.08 2.16
N PRO A 2 -22.61 0.84 3.47
CA PRO A 2 -21.53 0.97 4.45
C PRO A 2 -20.50 -0.13 4.17
N ARG A 3 -19.32 0.25 3.67
CA ARG A 3 -18.25 -0.67 3.31
C ARG A 3 -17.68 -1.27 4.59
N HIS A 4 -17.98 -2.55 4.84
CA HIS A 4 -17.45 -3.27 5.99
C HIS A 4 -15.92 -3.23 5.97
N PRO A 5 -15.25 -2.68 7.01
CA PRO A 5 -13.80 -2.47 7.02
C PRO A 5 -12.97 -3.77 7.05
N ARG A 6 -13.63 -4.92 7.22
CA ARG A 6 -12.99 -6.25 7.31
C ARG A 6 -13.07 -7.09 6.03
N LYS A 7 -13.76 -6.64 4.98
CA LYS A 7 -13.83 -7.43 3.73
C LYS A 7 -12.55 -7.18 2.90
N PRO A 8 -11.80 -8.24 2.53
CA PRO A 8 -10.69 -8.10 1.60
C PRO A 8 -11.18 -7.42 0.32
N ARG A 9 -10.47 -6.38 -0.09
CA ARG A 9 -10.83 -5.57 -1.25
C ARG A 9 -10.22 -6.19 -2.50
N ARG A 10 -10.93 -6.11 -3.61
CA ARG A 10 -10.44 -6.63 -4.90
C ARG A 10 -9.78 -5.51 -5.68
N LEU A 11 -8.61 -5.79 -6.23
CA LEU A 11 -7.88 -4.96 -7.18
C LEU A 11 -7.66 -5.75 -8.47
N ILE A 12 -7.78 -5.09 -9.61
CA ILE A 12 -7.38 -5.63 -10.91
C ILE A 12 -6.21 -4.79 -11.42
N ALA A 13 -5.11 -5.44 -11.76
CA ALA A 13 -3.91 -4.83 -12.35
C ALA A 13 -3.37 -5.78 -13.42
N ASP A 14 -3.06 -5.26 -14.61
CA ASP A 14 -2.51 -6.02 -15.75
C ASP A 14 -3.26 -7.32 -16.07
N GLY A 15 -4.59 -7.26 -16.02
CA GLY A 15 -5.46 -8.42 -16.27
C GLY A 15 -5.48 -9.46 -15.14
N ARG A 16 -4.71 -9.26 -14.07
CA ARG A 16 -4.65 -10.14 -12.90
C ARG A 16 -5.50 -9.58 -11.77
N ALA A 17 -6.17 -10.49 -11.05
CA ALA A 17 -6.94 -10.14 -9.88
C ALA A 17 -6.11 -10.34 -8.60
N TYR A 18 -6.20 -9.38 -7.70
CA TYR A 18 -5.60 -9.43 -6.37
C TYR A 18 -6.67 -9.17 -5.32
N LEU A 19 -6.63 -9.94 -4.24
CA LEU A 19 -7.32 -9.56 -3.01
C LEU A 19 -6.32 -8.85 -2.12
N TRP A 20 -6.69 -7.74 -1.50
CA TRP A 20 -5.80 -7.04 -0.59
C TRP A 20 -6.46 -6.73 0.74
N THR A 21 -5.64 -6.80 1.78
CA THR A 21 -5.99 -6.51 3.16
C THR A 21 -5.00 -5.52 3.73
N LEU A 22 -5.48 -4.69 4.64
CA LEU A 22 -4.65 -3.76 5.39
C LEU A 22 -4.71 -4.15 6.86
N ARG A 23 -3.54 -4.31 7.47
CA ARG A 23 -3.41 -4.59 8.90
C ARG A 23 -2.59 -3.50 9.55
N HIS A 24 -3.22 -2.78 10.46
CA HIS A 24 -2.53 -1.91 11.39
C HIS A 24 -2.09 -2.71 12.61
N SER A 25 -0.84 -2.54 13.02
CA SER A 25 -0.22 -3.22 14.15
C SER A 25 0.57 -2.20 14.95
N HIS A 26 0.73 -2.44 16.23
CA HIS A 26 1.60 -1.62 17.06
C HIS A 26 2.64 -2.52 17.70
N SER A 27 3.89 -2.09 17.62
CA SER A 27 5.02 -2.78 18.22
C SER A 27 5.65 -1.87 19.27
N GLY A 28 5.96 -2.43 20.44
CA GLY A 28 6.51 -1.68 21.58
C GLY A 28 5.50 -1.47 22.71
N ALA A 29 6.01 -1.29 23.93
CA ALA A 29 5.23 -1.04 25.15
C ALA A 29 5.44 0.41 25.63
N GLY A 30 4.39 1.03 26.18
CA GLY A 30 4.47 2.38 26.75
C GLY A 30 4.61 3.49 25.70
N SER A 31 5.45 4.49 25.98
CA SER A 31 5.67 5.67 25.13
C SER A 31 6.49 5.42 23.86
N GLY A 32 7.03 4.21 23.69
CA GLY A 32 7.77 3.77 22.49
C GLY A 32 6.93 2.95 21.50
N ARG A 33 5.61 3.16 21.48
CA ARG A 33 4.69 2.42 20.62
C ARG A 33 4.87 2.84 19.16
N THR A 34 5.58 2.03 18.39
CA THR A 34 5.72 2.23 16.94
C THR A 34 4.48 1.72 16.21
N CYS A 35 3.92 2.58 15.37
CA CYS A 35 2.84 2.20 14.46
C CYS A 35 3.40 1.47 13.23
N ARG A 36 2.75 0.37 12.82
CA ARG A 36 3.11 -0.39 11.62
C ARG A 36 1.87 -0.72 10.81
N GLU A 37 1.83 -0.26 9.57
CA GLU A 37 0.85 -0.67 8.59
C GLU A 37 1.42 -1.75 7.68
N THR A 38 0.61 -2.76 7.41
CA THR A 38 1.00 -3.87 6.53
C THR A 38 -0.11 -4.09 5.52
N LEU A 39 0.17 -3.74 4.27
CA LEU A 39 -0.67 -4.02 3.12
C LEU A 39 -0.29 -5.40 2.59
N THR A 40 -1.23 -6.33 2.53
CA THR A 40 -1.00 -7.65 1.95
C THR A 40 -1.83 -7.81 0.69
N LEU A 41 -1.20 -8.14 -0.44
CA LEU A 41 -1.83 -8.49 -1.70
C LEU A 41 -1.70 -10.00 -1.95
N TYR A 42 -2.81 -10.64 -2.24
CA TYR A 42 -2.95 -12.05 -2.54
C TYR A 42 -3.28 -12.21 -4.02
N PRO A 43 -2.37 -12.75 -4.84
CA PRO A 43 -2.67 -13.11 -6.23
C PRO A 43 -3.88 -14.06 -6.29
N GLN A 44 -4.74 -13.88 -7.29
CA GLN A 44 -5.89 -14.74 -7.54
C GLN A 44 -5.74 -15.48 -8.88
N PRO A 45 -6.16 -16.76 -8.95
CA PRO A 45 -6.79 -17.55 -7.87
C PRO A 45 -5.80 -17.90 -6.74
N ALA A 46 -6.31 -18.20 -5.55
CA ALA A 46 -5.46 -18.60 -4.43
C ALA A 46 -4.57 -19.80 -4.82
N GLY A 47 -3.27 -19.71 -4.53
CA GLY A 47 -2.28 -20.71 -4.96
C GLY A 47 -1.59 -20.42 -6.30
N SER A 48 -2.02 -19.38 -7.04
CA SER A 48 -1.32 -18.90 -8.25
C SER A 48 0.01 -18.21 -7.95
N GLY A 49 0.21 -17.78 -6.70
CA GLY A 49 1.33 -16.94 -6.30
C GLY A 49 1.42 -16.74 -4.80
N GLY A 50 2.61 -16.38 -4.33
CA GLY A 50 2.88 -15.98 -2.96
C GLY A 50 2.35 -14.57 -2.69
N PRO A 51 1.87 -14.30 -1.46
CA PRO A 51 1.37 -12.96 -1.12
C PRO A 51 2.51 -11.94 -1.07
N LEU A 52 2.24 -10.74 -1.58
CA LEU A 52 3.11 -9.57 -1.41
C LEU A 52 2.70 -8.85 -0.13
N ARG A 53 3.66 -8.59 0.75
CA ARG A 53 3.46 -7.81 1.98
C ARG A 53 4.28 -6.54 1.87
N ILE A 54 3.61 -5.40 1.87
CA ILE A 54 4.25 -4.09 1.87
C ILE A 54 4.11 -3.51 3.27
N VAL A 55 5.23 -3.19 3.90
CA VAL A 55 5.30 -2.83 5.31
C VAL A 55 5.72 -1.38 5.46
N PHE A 56 4.90 -0.60 6.15
CA PHE A 56 5.19 0.77 6.54
C PHE A 56 5.37 0.82 8.05
N THR A 57 6.62 0.94 8.49
CA THR A 57 6.94 1.13 9.91
C THR A 57 7.14 2.62 10.19
N GLU A 58 6.47 3.15 11.21
CA GLU A 58 6.69 4.51 11.70
C GLU A 58 8.18 4.76 12.00
N GLY A 59 8.63 5.98 11.74
CA GLY A 59 10.02 6.35 11.93
C GLY A 59 10.22 7.87 11.83
N PRO A 60 11.47 8.35 12.00
CA PRO A 60 11.77 9.76 11.80
C PRO A 60 11.33 10.21 10.40
N ASP A 61 10.67 11.38 10.32
CA ASP A 61 10.11 11.99 9.11
C ASP A 61 8.99 11.19 8.41
N ARG A 62 8.49 10.12 9.05
CA ARG A 62 7.52 9.17 8.50
C ARG A 62 6.33 9.08 9.44
N TYR A 63 5.12 9.30 8.94
CA TYR A 63 3.92 9.18 9.74
C TYR A 63 3.07 7.99 9.27
N VAL A 64 2.59 7.22 10.26
CA VAL A 64 1.73 6.05 10.11
C VAL A 64 0.63 6.14 11.18
N PRO A 65 -0.47 6.87 10.91
CA PRO A 65 -1.54 7.09 11.85
C PRO A 65 -2.36 5.82 12.05
N GLY A 66 -2.41 5.34 13.29
CA GLY A 66 -3.22 4.18 13.68
C GLY A 66 -4.72 4.43 13.85
N GLY A 67 -5.21 5.62 13.49
CA GLY A 67 -6.59 6.05 13.69
C GLY A 67 -6.73 7.45 14.30
N ALA A 68 -7.98 7.81 14.59
CA ALA A 68 -8.44 9.18 14.80
C ALA A 68 -7.52 10.04 15.72
N PRO A 69 -7.31 11.32 15.36
CA PRO A 69 -8.04 12.08 14.35
C PRO A 69 -7.60 11.86 12.89
N LEU A 70 -6.44 11.23 12.66
CA LEU A 70 -5.97 10.91 11.31
C LEU A 70 -6.57 9.56 10.85
N GLY A 71 -7.09 9.48 9.62
CA GLY A 71 -7.70 8.26 9.10
C GLY A 71 -6.72 7.08 9.16
N SER A 72 -7.16 5.91 9.62
CA SER A 72 -6.40 4.66 9.45
C SER A 72 -6.11 4.47 7.96
N GLY A 73 -4.93 4.00 7.59
CA GLY A 73 -4.59 3.75 6.19
C GLY A 73 -3.75 4.81 5.50
N ASP A 74 -3.47 5.96 6.11
CA ASP A 74 -2.68 7.01 5.45
C ASP A 74 -1.20 6.89 5.80
N VAL A 75 -0.32 6.58 4.84
CA VAL A 75 1.13 6.53 5.10
C VAL A 75 1.84 7.61 4.31
N GLY A 76 2.77 8.33 4.92
CA GLY A 76 3.45 9.41 4.24
C GLY A 76 4.64 9.98 4.97
N TYR A 77 5.36 10.88 4.28
CA TYR A 77 6.42 11.68 4.88
C TYR A 77 5.85 12.98 5.44
N ILE A 78 6.36 13.45 6.58
CA ILE A 78 5.89 14.68 7.25
C ILE A 78 5.95 15.90 6.31
N ARG A 79 6.93 15.93 5.40
CA ARG A 79 7.08 16.94 4.34
C ARG A 79 7.29 16.29 2.97
N GLY A 80 6.33 15.47 2.54
CA GLY A 80 6.44 14.83 1.24
C GLY A 80 5.18 14.11 0.79
N ALA A 81 5.38 13.07 -0.01
CA ALA A 81 4.31 12.25 -0.52
C ALA A 81 3.54 11.52 0.60
N SER A 82 2.23 11.39 0.40
CA SER A 82 1.35 10.57 1.22
C SER A 82 0.45 9.69 0.34
N LEU A 83 0.10 8.52 0.85
CA LEU A 83 -0.71 7.53 0.17
C LEU A 83 -1.75 6.97 1.13
N ASN A 84 -3.00 6.97 0.68
CA ASN A 84 -4.09 6.33 1.40
C ASN A 84 -4.24 4.87 0.94
N LEU A 85 -3.77 3.96 1.76
CA LEU A 85 -3.83 2.51 1.56
C LEU A 85 -5.26 1.95 1.60
N HIS A 86 -6.30 2.74 1.89
CA HIS A 86 -7.69 2.33 1.68
C HIS A 86 -8.19 2.52 0.24
N GLU A 87 -7.48 3.32 -0.54
CA GLU A 87 -7.82 3.62 -1.91
C GLU A 87 -7.18 2.61 -2.88
N PRO A 88 -7.91 2.12 -3.90
CA PRO A 88 -7.36 1.17 -4.86
C PRO A 88 -6.25 1.78 -5.72
N GLY A 89 -6.25 3.10 -5.96
CA GLY A 89 -5.23 3.79 -6.75
C GLY A 89 -3.83 3.72 -6.13
N PRO A 90 -3.63 4.19 -4.89
CA PRO A 90 -2.39 4.01 -4.13
C PRO A 90 -1.92 2.55 -4.03
N VAL A 91 -2.85 1.64 -3.76
CA VAL A 91 -2.52 0.19 -3.68
C VAL A 91 -2.03 -0.32 -5.04
N ARG A 92 -2.61 0.14 -6.15
CA ARG A 92 -2.13 -0.18 -7.50
C ARG A 92 -0.74 0.40 -7.75
N ALA A 93 -0.53 1.67 -7.47
CA ALA A 93 0.78 2.30 -7.68
C ALA A 93 1.89 1.61 -6.86
N LEU A 94 1.60 1.15 -5.64
CA LEU A 94 2.53 0.35 -4.84
C LEU A 94 2.79 -1.04 -5.42
N LEU A 95 1.77 -1.69 -5.98
CA LEU A 95 1.91 -2.96 -6.69
C LEU A 95 2.80 -2.82 -7.94
N ASP A 96 2.59 -1.76 -8.71
CA ASP A 96 3.36 -1.45 -9.91
C ASP A 96 4.83 -1.15 -9.54
N ALA A 97 5.05 -0.34 -8.50
CA ALA A 97 6.39 -0.06 -7.97
C ALA A 97 7.10 -1.33 -7.46
N ALA A 98 6.41 -2.19 -6.71
CA ALA A 98 6.97 -3.45 -6.25
C ALA A 98 7.34 -4.37 -7.43
N SER A 99 6.50 -4.41 -8.47
CA SER A 99 6.75 -5.19 -9.68
C SER A 99 7.97 -4.66 -10.45
N ALA A 100 8.11 -3.33 -10.56
CA ALA A 100 9.29 -2.68 -11.13
C ALA A 100 10.58 -2.97 -10.32
N CYS A 101 10.47 -3.11 -9.00
CA CYS A 101 11.55 -3.56 -8.12
C CYS A 101 11.85 -5.06 -8.19
N GLY A 102 11.20 -5.81 -9.09
CA GLY A 102 11.46 -7.23 -9.34
C GLY A 102 10.58 -8.21 -8.57
N TRP A 103 9.54 -7.74 -7.86
CA TRP A 103 8.54 -8.65 -7.34
C TRP A 103 7.72 -9.27 -8.48
N GLN A 104 7.51 -10.59 -8.41
CA GLN A 104 6.73 -11.31 -9.41
C GLN A 104 5.54 -12.02 -8.75
N PRO A 105 4.32 -11.85 -9.28
CA PRO A 105 3.12 -12.49 -8.72
C PRO A 105 3.13 -14.02 -8.85
N GLU A 106 3.92 -14.59 -9.75
CA GLU A 106 4.06 -16.04 -9.94
C GLU A 106 5.05 -16.70 -8.97
N GLY A 107 5.81 -15.88 -8.22
CA GLY A 107 6.72 -16.37 -7.21
C GLY A 107 5.96 -17.11 -6.11
N ARG A 108 6.23 -18.40 -5.89
CA ARG A 108 5.52 -19.22 -4.88
C ARG A 108 5.76 -18.79 -3.43
N ARG A 109 6.73 -17.90 -3.17
CA ARG A 109 7.10 -17.45 -1.82
C ARG A 109 6.41 -16.13 -1.49
N ALA A 110 5.97 -16.00 -0.24
CA ALA A 110 5.57 -14.70 0.27
C ALA A 110 6.77 -13.75 0.26
N VAL A 111 6.59 -12.55 -0.28
CA VAL A 111 7.63 -11.52 -0.35
C VAL A 111 7.22 -10.38 0.55
N GLU A 112 8.10 -9.99 1.47
CA GLU A 112 7.94 -8.80 2.29
C GLU A 112 8.84 -7.70 1.74
N VAL A 113 8.28 -6.53 1.49
CA VAL A 113 8.96 -5.35 0.93
C VAL A 113 8.74 -4.16 1.85
N ASP A 114 9.79 -3.36 2.03
CA ASP A 114 9.70 -2.08 2.73
C ASP A 114 8.89 -1.09 1.88
N GLY A 115 7.77 -0.63 2.42
CA GLY A 115 6.85 0.25 1.71
C GLY A 115 7.38 1.66 1.52
N TRP A 116 8.27 2.12 2.40
CA TRP A 116 8.88 3.45 2.28
C TRP A 116 9.74 3.57 1.02
N SER A 117 10.47 2.50 0.68
CA SER A 117 11.27 2.41 -0.55
C SER A 117 10.42 2.48 -1.82
N LEU A 118 9.11 2.20 -1.75
CA LEU A 118 8.17 2.25 -2.87
C LEU A 118 7.30 3.51 -2.87
N LEU A 119 7.24 4.25 -1.75
CA LEU A 119 6.24 5.29 -1.54
C LEU A 119 6.41 6.47 -2.51
N GLU A 120 7.65 6.92 -2.72
CA GLU A 120 7.93 8.05 -3.61
C GLU A 120 7.64 7.71 -5.07
N THR A 121 8.08 6.53 -5.52
CA THR A 121 7.78 6.00 -6.87
C THR A 121 6.28 5.88 -7.09
N ALA A 122 5.55 5.31 -6.12
CA ALA A 122 4.10 5.14 -6.21
C ALA A 122 3.35 6.48 -6.20
N ALA A 123 3.79 7.44 -5.37
CA ALA A 123 3.20 8.77 -5.33
C ALA A 123 3.45 9.56 -6.62
N THR A 124 4.65 9.44 -7.19
CA THR A 124 5.00 10.06 -8.48
C THR A 124 4.15 9.47 -9.60
N ALA A 125 4.09 8.13 -9.71
CA ALA A 125 3.25 7.46 -10.71
C ALA A 125 1.75 7.84 -10.57
N ARG A 126 1.26 8.01 -9.33
CA ARG A 126 -0.10 8.49 -9.08
C ARG A 126 -0.28 9.95 -9.53
N ALA A 127 0.68 10.81 -9.24
CA ALA A 127 0.64 12.21 -9.65
C ALA A 127 0.66 12.35 -11.18
N GLU A 128 1.39 11.49 -11.89
CA GLU A 128 1.37 11.43 -13.36
C GLU A 128 0.04 10.90 -13.90
N ALA A 129 -0.53 9.86 -13.28
CA ALA A 129 -1.84 9.32 -13.67
C ALA A 129 -3.02 10.27 -13.37
N ASN A 130 -2.87 11.17 -12.39
CA ASN A 130 -3.82 12.22 -12.05
C ASN A 130 -3.43 13.60 -12.61
N GLY A 131 -2.28 13.69 -13.31
CA GLY A 131 -1.87 14.91 -14.00
C GLY A 131 -2.91 15.26 -15.06
N PRO A 132 -3.10 16.55 -15.36
CA PRO A 132 -4.16 16.96 -16.26
C PRO A 132 -3.99 16.19 -17.57
N ALA A 133 -5.08 15.60 -18.06
CA ALA A 133 -5.20 15.36 -19.49
C ALA A 133 -4.64 16.62 -20.17
N GLY A 134 -3.58 16.43 -20.98
CA GLY A 134 -2.82 17.52 -21.58
C GLY A 134 -3.75 18.56 -22.23
N PRO A 135 -3.29 19.80 -22.41
CA PRO A 135 -4.13 20.86 -22.94
C PRO A 135 -4.66 20.41 -24.31
N GLU A 136 -5.99 20.32 -24.43
CA GLU A 136 -6.64 20.27 -25.73
C GLU A 136 -6.61 21.72 -26.26
N GLU A 137 -5.58 21.95 -27.09
CA GLU A 137 -5.41 22.98 -28.13
C GLU A 137 -5.14 24.45 -27.73
#